data_AF-A0A4R5D8E4-F1
#
_entry.id   AF-A0A4R5D8E4-F1
#
_cell.length_a   1.000
_cell.length_b   1.000
_cell.length_c   1.000
_cell.angle_alpha   90.00
_cell.angle_beta   90.00
_cell.angle_gamma   90.00
#
_symmetry.space_group_name_H-M   'P 1'
#
loop_
_entity.id
_entity.type
_entity.pdbx_description
1 polymer ?
#
loop_
_entity_poly.entity_id
_entity_poly.type
_entity_poly.pdbx_seq_one_letter_code
_entity_poly.pdbx_strand_id
1 'polypeptide(L)'
;YLHDGNLLIDNNQIENSLRGLALGRKNYLFAGSHDAAQRAAMIYSFFAICKKHNINPYNWLKNTLLNISTINHKNITDLYPQNFNKVQQLTNM
;
A
#
# COMPACT_ATOMS: atom_id res chain seq x y z
N TYR A 1 -0.80 8.58 21.86
CA TYR A 1 0.07 8.25 22.99
C TYR A 1 -0.65 8.47 24.32
N LEU A 2 -1.28 9.63 24.56
CA LEU A 2 -1.99 9.89 25.83
C LEU A 2 -3.30 9.08 26.00
N HIS A 3 -4.02 8.84 24.91
CA HIS A 3 -5.26 8.05 24.90
C HIS A 3 -5.11 6.65 24.29
N ASP A 4 -3.98 6.39 23.64
CA ASP A 4 -3.66 5.10 23.02
C ASP A 4 -2.15 4.86 23.19
N GLY A 5 -1.81 3.86 24.00
CA GLY A 5 -0.45 3.48 24.35
C GLY A 5 0.31 2.77 23.24
N ASN A 6 -0.36 2.35 22.16
CA ASN A 6 0.30 1.78 20.99
C ASN A 6 0.99 2.84 20.12
N LEU A 7 0.69 4.12 20.36
CA LEU A 7 1.28 5.23 19.64
C LEU A 7 2.50 5.74 20.38
N LEU A 8 3.63 5.77 19.68
CA LEU A 8 4.87 6.40 20.14
C LEU A 8 4.66 7.91 20.35
N ILE A 9 5.44 8.49 21.26
CA ILE A 9 5.45 9.95 21.51
C ILE A 9 6.10 10.68 20.32
N ASP A 10 7.11 10.06 19.70
CA ASP A 10 7.77 10.59 18.52
C ASP A 10 7.16 10.05 17.21
N ASN A 11 7.26 10.83 16.15
CA ASN A 11 6.81 10.51 14.79
C ASN A 11 7.96 10.13 13.85
N ASN A 12 9.18 9.93 14.38
CA ASN A 12 10.41 9.84 13.59
C ASN A 12 10.36 8.69 12.58
N GLN A 13 9.75 7.57 12.94
CA GLN A 13 9.55 6.43 12.04
C GLN A 13 8.69 6.78 10.81
N ILE A 14 7.64 7.57 11.00
CA ILE A 14 6.74 8.00 9.93
C ILE A 14 7.45 9.03 9.05
N GLU A 15 8.14 10.00 9.65
CA GLU A 15 8.91 11.01 8.92
C GLU A 15 10.01 10.37 8.07
N ASN A 16 10.74 9.40 8.62
CA ASN A 16 11.74 8.62 7.89
C ASN A 16 11.13 7.88 6.70
N SER A 17 9.95 7.30 6.87
CA SER A 17 9.22 6.62 5.80
C SER A 17 8.75 7.58 4.71
N LEU A 18 8.36 8.81 5.08
CA LEU A 18 7.88 9.83 4.15
C LEU A 18 9.01 10.61 3.44
N ARG A 19 10.24 10.59 3.98
CA ARG A 19 11.37 11.37 3.46
C ARG A 19 11.68 11.07 1.99
N GLY A 20 11.55 9.81 1.56
CA GLY A 20 11.71 9.43 0.14
C GLY A 20 10.67 10.10 -0.78
N LEU A 21 9.42 10.23 -0.32
CA LEU A 21 8.36 10.96 -1.04
C LEU A 21 8.64 12.47 -1.06
N ALA A 22 9.14 13.03 0.05
CA ALA A 22 9.49 14.45 0.12
C ALA A 22 10.60 14.82 -0.87
N LEU A 23 11.62 13.96 -1.00
CA LEU A 23 12.68 14.12 -2.00
C LEU A 23 12.13 13.97 -3.43
N GLY A 24 11.28 12.98 -3.66
CA GLY A 24 10.66 12.72 -4.97
C GLY A 24 9.80 13.88 -5.47
N ARG A 25 9.08 14.58 -4.57
CA ARG A 25 8.25 15.75 -4.91
C ARG A 25 9.01 16.86 -5.63
N LYS A 26 10.28 17.08 -5.31
CA LYS A 26 11.13 18.07 -5.99
C LYS A 26 11.50 17.64 -7.42
N ASN A 27 11.43 16.34 -7.72
CA ASN A 27 11.85 15.74 -8.98
C ASN A 27 10.68 15.40 -9.92
N TYR A 28 9.43 15.50 -9.46
CA TYR A 28 8.26 15.25 -10.32
C TYR A 28 8.04 16.44 -11.26
N LEU A 29 8.56 16.33 -12.47
CA LEU A 29 8.44 17.35 -13.51
C LEU A 29 6.97 17.64 -13.93
N PHE A 30 6.03 16.76 -13.60
CA PHE A 30 4.64 16.80 -14.08
C PHE A 30 3.56 16.69 -12.98
N ALA A 31 3.93 16.77 -11.71
CA ALA A 31 2.98 16.75 -10.59
C ALA A 31 2.43 18.15 -10.26
N GLY A 32 1.92 18.86 -11.28
CA GLY A 32 1.48 20.26 -11.15
C GLY A 32 -0.01 20.45 -10.84
N SER A 33 -0.84 19.42 -10.98
CA SER A 33 -2.29 19.50 -10.73
C SER A 33 -2.72 18.73 -9.48
N HIS A 34 -3.86 19.14 -8.90
CA HIS A 34 -4.45 18.45 -7.74
C HIS A 34 -4.75 16.97 -8.06
N ASP A 35 -5.30 16.70 -9.24
CA ASP A 35 -5.59 15.34 -9.71
C ASP A 35 -4.31 14.49 -9.85
N ALA A 36 -3.22 15.08 -10.34
CA ALA A 36 -1.94 14.38 -10.43
C ALA A 36 -1.38 14.06 -9.02
N ALA A 37 -1.53 14.98 -8.07
CA ALA A 37 -1.14 14.77 -6.69
C ALA A 37 -1.96 13.63 -6.04
N GLN A 38 -3.27 13.57 -6.29
CA GLN A 38 -4.12 12.49 -5.80
C GLN A 38 -3.72 11.13 -6.38
N ARG A 39 -3.45 11.06 -7.69
CA ARG A 39 -2.97 9.83 -8.35
C ARG A 39 -1.62 9.38 -7.78
N ALA A 40 -0.69 10.31 -7.57
CA ALA A 40 0.58 10.00 -6.93
C ALA A 40 0.36 9.46 -5.52
N ALA A 41 -0.50 10.10 -4.71
CA ALA A 41 -0.81 9.64 -3.35
C ALA A 41 -1.39 8.22 -3.31
N MET A 42 -2.27 7.86 -4.25
CA MET A 42 -2.80 6.50 -4.39
C MET A 42 -1.69 5.48 -4.67
N ILE A 43 -0.81 5.78 -5.63
CA ILE A 43 0.30 4.90 -6.02
C ILE A 43 1.31 4.75 -4.86
N TYR A 44 1.67 5.84 -4.19
CA TYR A 44 2.58 5.80 -3.04
C TYR A 44 2.01 4.99 -1.88
N SER A 45 0.71 5.17 -1.59
CA SER A 45 0.03 4.39 -0.55
C SER A 45 0.02 2.90 -0.88
N PHE A 46 -0.23 2.54 -2.15
CA PHE A 46 -0.18 1.17 -2.63
C PHE A 46 1.21 0.52 -2.48
N PHE A 47 2.27 1.21 -2.90
CA PHE A 47 3.62 0.69 -2.72
C PHE A 47 4.03 0.60 -1.24
N ALA A 48 3.61 1.57 -0.41
CA ALA A 48 3.89 1.57 1.01
C ALA A 48 3.25 0.36 1.72
N ILE A 49 1.99 0.02 1.40
CA ILE A 49 1.33 -1.14 2.01
C ILE A 49 1.98 -2.46 1.55
N CYS A 50 2.33 -2.60 0.27
CA CYS A 50 3.04 -3.78 -0.23
C CYS A 50 4.41 -3.94 0.46
N LYS A 51 5.16 -2.84 0.61
CA LYS A 51 6.44 -2.84 1.32
C LYS A 51 6.27 -3.22 2.80
N LYS A 52 5.25 -2.69 3.48
CA LYS A 52 4.95 -2.99 4.89
C LYS A 52 4.69 -4.48 5.13
N HIS A 53 4.05 -5.15 4.18
CA HIS A 53 3.74 -6.58 4.26
C HIS A 53 4.76 -7.48 3.55
N ASN A 54 5.87 -6.90 3.07
CA ASN A 54 6.93 -7.60 2.33
C ASN A 54 6.41 -8.38 1.10
N ILE A 55 5.48 -7.77 0.35
CA ILE A 55 4.85 -8.36 -0.83
C ILE A 55 5.38 -7.68 -2.08
N ASN A 56 5.67 -8.49 -3.10
CA ASN A 56 5.98 -7.98 -4.42
C ASN A 56 4.73 -7.30 -5.03
N PRO A 57 4.75 -5.98 -5.27
CA PRO A 57 3.57 -5.23 -5.75
C PRO A 57 3.05 -5.75 -7.09
N TYR A 58 3.94 -6.20 -7.98
CA TYR A 58 3.57 -6.73 -9.28
C TYR A 58 2.83 -8.06 -9.16
N ASN A 59 3.33 -8.96 -8.31
CA ASN A 59 2.67 -10.26 -8.09
C ASN A 59 1.28 -10.10 -7.50
N TRP A 60 1.14 -9.20 -6.52
CA TRP A 60 -0.17 -8.87 -5.96
C TRP A 60 -1.08 -8.27 -7.03
N LEU A 61 -0.62 -7.29 -7.80
CA LEU A 61 -1.43 -6.60 -8.80
C LEU A 61 -1.91 -7.57 -9.89
N LYS A 62 -1.01 -8.43 -10.38
CA LYS A 62 -1.35 -9.47 -11.36
C LYS A 62 -2.44 -10.40 -10.82
N ASN A 63 -2.25 -10.92 -9.60
CA ASN A 63 -3.22 -11.82 -8.98
C ASN A 63 -4.57 -11.13 -8.74
N THR A 64 -4.55 -9.90 -8.24
CA THR A 64 -5.78 -9.15 -7.95
C THR A 64 -6.56 -8.87 -9.23
N LEU A 65 -5.90 -8.41 -10.30
CA LEU A 65 -6.56 -8.14 -11.58
C LEU A 65 -7.12 -9.40 -12.25
N LEU A 66 -6.48 -10.56 -12.09
CA LEU A 66 -6.99 -11.83 -12.62
C LEU A 66 -8.20 -12.35 -11.84
N ASN A 67 -8.27 -12.10 -10.54
CA ASN A 67 -9.32 -12.65 -9.67
C ASN A 67 -10.47 -11.68 -9.38
N ILE A 68 -10.33 -10.39 -9.73
CA ILE A 68 -11.32 -9.35 -9.39
C ILE A 68 -12.73 -9.64 -9.95
N SER A 69 -12.83 -10.26 -11.13
CA SER A 69 -14.11 -10.63 -11.74
C SER A 69 -14.74 -11.87 -11.13
N THR A 70 -13.94 -12.72 -10.48
CA THR A 70 -14.36 -14.04 -9.98
C THR A 70 -14.76 -13.97 -8.50
N ILE A 71 -14.29 -12.95 -7.77
CA ILE A 71 -14.50 -12.83 -6.33
C ILE A 71 -15.88 -12.24 -6.01
N ASN A 72 -16.58 -12.89 -5.07
CA ASN A 72 -17.81 -12.38 -4.50
C ASN A 72 -17.52 -11.15 -3.61
N HIS A 73 -18.43 -10.16 -3.59
CA HIS A 73 -18.34 -8.95 -2.79
C HIS A 73 -18.03 -9.19 -1.30
N LYS A 74 -18.43 -10.34 -0.74
CA LYS A 74 -18.15 -10.73 0.66
C LYS A 74 -16.67 -11.02 0.93
N ASN A 75 -15.93 -11.47 -0.08
CA ASN A 75 -14.54 -11.94 0.04
C ASN A 75 -13.54 -10.90 -0.51
N ILE A 76 -13.94 -9.64 -0.64
CA ILE A 76 -13.08 -8.58 -1.19
C ILE A 76 -11.83 -8.35 -0.33
N THR A 77 -11.90 -8.69 0.95
CA THR A 77 -10.78 -8.59 1.90
C THR A 77 -9.62 -9.51 1.55
N ASP A 78 -9.88 -10.59 0.81
CA ASP A 78 -8.85 -11.55 0.38
C ASP A 78 -7.94 -10.94 -0.69
N LEU A 79 -8.44 -9.94 -1.42
CA LEU A 79 -7.66 -9.18 -2.37
C LEU A 79 -6.72 -8.18 -1.70
N TYR A 80 -6.85 -7.87 -0.41
CA TYR A 80 -5.98 -6.88 0.21
C TYR A 80 -4.53 -7.36 0.27
N PRO A 81 -3.53 -6.46 0.06
CA PRO A 81 -2.12 -6.83 0.13
C PRO A 81 -1.79 -7.61 1.40
N GLN A 82 -2.26 -7.16 2.56
CA GLN A 82 -2.03 -7.82 3.85
C GLN A 82 -2.42 -9.31 3.93
N ASN A 83 -3.35 -9.77 3.09
CA ASN A 83 -3.86 -11.15 3.10
C ASN A 83 -3.25 -12.02 1.98
N PHE A 84 -2.47 -11.43 1.08
CA PHE A 84 -1.94 -12.10 -0.11
C PHE A 84 -1.14 -13.38 0.21
N ASN A 85 -0.24 -13.31 1.18
CA ASN A 85 0.58 -14.46 1.58
C ASN A 85 -0.25 -15.60 2.19
N LYS A 86 -1.35 -15.27 2.89
CA LYS A 86 -2.25 -16.27 3.48
C LYS A 86 -3.01 -17.00 2.39
N VAL A 87 -3.53 -16.26 1.41
CA VAL A 87 -4.24 -16.83 0.26
C VAL A 87 -3.34 -17.76 -0.54
N GLN A 88 -2.08 -17.37 -0.80
CA GLN A 88 -1.12 -18.24 -1.49
C GLN A 88 -0.82 -19.54 -0.74
N GLN A 89 -0.74 -19.51 0.58
CA GLN A 89 -0.52 -20.72 1.39
C GLN A 89 -1.72 -21.68 1.32
N LEU A 90 -2.95 -21.14 1.30
CA LEU A 90 -4.18 -21.92 1.14
C LEU A 90 -4.30 -22.57 -0.25
N THR A 91 -3.82 -21.92 -1.32
CA THR A 91 -3.85 -22.47 -2.67
C THR A 91 -2.79 -23.57 -2.89
N ASN A 92 -1.73 -23.58 -2.08
CA ASN A 92 -0.61 -24.53 -2.18
C ASN A 92 -0.77 -25.77 -1.27
N MET A 93 -1.91 -25.93 -0.61
CA MET A 93 -2.30 -27.07 0.21
C MET A 93 -3.30 -27.95 -0.56
#